data_AF-A0A8H5HSA0-F1
#
_entry.id   AF-A0A8H5HSA0-F1
#
_cell.length_a   1.000
_cell.length_b   1.000
_cell.length_c   1.000
_cell.angle_alpha   90.00
_cell.angle_beta   90.00
_cell.angle_gamma   90.00
#
_symmetry.space_group_name_H-M   'P 1'
#
loop_
_entity.id
_entity.type
_entity.pdbx_description
1 polymer ?
#
loop_
_entity_poly.entity_id
_entity_poly.type
_entity_poly.pdbx_seq_one_letter_code
_entity_poly.pdbx_strand_id
1 'polypeptide(L)'
;NRPTDRQFQNVARRLSRFVSNAHDFSTPSTQAPNTSSPGPVYSQITGQSLQAQMTGGSVLSDYSVRVVGDLKTQFDEVQNLRRDLGIIRQLYTEFMKQTKESLGTLRTQTQSVKQLATANVGGSRAFIDSGKQKLDVRTQNVLTEVEQLQDTVESLKDDVLKRHVTPKTPYLKSVKKDVDTVAAELESIKEHIKTIKPMWKKTWAEELQNIVEEQQFLTHQEEFLNDLLEDNKGVVDIYGHVEQVINLRSAGSGRRINDRGFRPPPSEEGTQSLNNVMMGIRTVSIDPEKRMKAIEASQKNRAKDLANRGDEILGELTDFVAGKKLKMTGGAEEAERVRQKRNDMTLKAMFTGNGAEISPMSDGDVI
;
A
#
# COMPACT_ATOMS: atom_id res chain seq x y z
N ASN A 1 9.36 -50.94 23.18
CA ASN A 1 9.55 -52.17 23.99
C ASN A 1 10.88 -52.07 24.72
N ARG A 2 10.86 -52.11 26.06
CA ARG A 2 12.07 -52.07 26.88
C ARG A 2 12.79 -53.43 26.76
N PRO A 3 14.11 -53.47 26.54
CA PRO A 3 14.86 -54.73 26.55
C PRO A 3 14.71 -55.45 27.90
N THR A 4 14.73 -56.78 27.87
CA THR A 4 14.65 -57.60 29.08
C THR A 4 15.97 -57.56 29.85
N ASP A 5 15.94 -57.76 31.17
CA ASP A 5 17.16 -57.73 31.99
C ASP A 5 18.22 -58.75 31.53
N ARG A 6 17.81 -59.89 30.95
CA ARG A 6 18.72 -60.85 30.30
C ARG A 6 19.44 -60.28 29.09
N GLN A 7 18.76 -59.45 28.30
CA GLN A 7 19.36 -58.79 27.13
C GLN A 7 20.38 -57.72 27.58
N PHE A 8 20.08 -56.94 28.63
CA PHE A 8 21.05 -56.01 29.21
C PHE A 8 22.28 -56.72 29.78
N GLN A 9 22.08 -57.83 30.49
CA GLN A 9 23.20 -58.65 31.00
C GLN A 9 24.06 -59.23 29.88
N ASN A 10 23.46 -59.67 28.77
CA ASN A 10 24.20 -60.19 27.62
C ASN A 10 25.02 -59.09 26.90
N VAL A 11 24.47 -57.88 26.79
CA VAL A 11 25.18 -56.73 26.21
C VAL A 11 26.31 -56.27 27.14
N ALA A 12 26.05 -56.15 28.43
CA ALA A 12 27.07 -55.80 29.42
C ALA A 12 28.21 -56.82 29.47
N ARG A 13 27.91 -58.12 29.33
CA ARG A 13 28.94 -59.17 29.21
C ARG A 13 29.74 -59.08 27.91
N ARG A 14 29.13 -58.64 26.81
CA ARG A 14 29.85 -58.38 25.56
C ARG A 14 30.74 -57.14 25.69
N LEU A 15 30.22 -56.06 26.28
CA LEU A 15 30.97 -54.83 26.53
C LEU A 15 32.12 -55.05 27.50
N SER A 16 31.91 -55.81 28.59
CA SER A 16 32.99 -56.14 29.52
C SER A 16 34.07 -56.98 28.86
N ARG A 17 33.74 -57.90 27.95
CA ARG A 17 34.73 -58.62 27.13
C ARG A 17 35.51 -57.69 26.20
N PHE A 18 34.85 -56.70 25.59
CA PHE A 18 35.52 -55.70 24.75
C PHE A 18 36.45 -54.79 25.57
N VAL A 19 36.02 -54.37 26.77
CA VAL A 19 36.82 -53.52 27.67
C VAL A 19 37.98 -54.30 28.31
N SER A 20 37.76 -55.56 28.71
CA SER A 20 38.84 -56.42 29.21
C SER A 20 39.86 -56.76 28.14
N ASN A 21 39.47 -56.86 26.87
CA ASN A 21 40.40 -57.06 25.75
C ASN A 21 41.12 -55.77 25.31
N ALA A 22 40.69 -54.59 25.80
CA ALA A 22 41.36 -53.31 25.58
C ALA A 22 42.35 -52.95 26.70
N HIS A 23 42.37 -53.70 27.80
CA HIS A 23 43.16 -53.39 29.01
C HIS A 23 44.51 -54.15 29.09
N ASP A 24 44.97 -54.75 27.98
CA ASP A 24 46.32 -55.34 27.80
C ASP A 24 47.31 -54.35 27.17
N PHE A 25 47.09 -53.04 27.34
CA PHE A 25 48.12 -52.02 27.10
C PHE A 25 48.23 -51.11 28.33
N SER A 26 49.42 -51.18 28.93
CA SER A 26 49.90 -50.43 30.09
C SER A 26 49.57 -48.94 30.08
N THR A 27 49.14 -48.47 31.25
CA THR A 27 48.96 -47.07 31.67
C THR A 27 50.22 -46.21 31.51
N PRO A 28 50.04 -44.87 31.44
CA PRO A 28 50.57 -44.11 32.56
C PRO A 28 49.58 -43.11 33.17
N SER A 29 49.80 -42.92 34.45
CA SER A 29 49.26 -41.93 35.38
C SER A 29 49.26 -40.49 34.88
N THR A 30 48.17 -39.76 35.14
CA THR A 30 48.25 -38.32 35.42
C THR A 30 47.15 -37.89 36.41
N GLN A 31 47.61 -37.33 37.52
CA GLN A 31 46.87 -36.65 38.58
C GLN A 31 46.26 -35.33 38.09
N ALA A 32 45.10 -34.96 38.64
CA ALA A 32 44.63 -33.56 38.79
C ALA A 32 43.49 -33.50 39.84
N PRO A 33 43.24 -32.35 40.50
CA PRO A 33 43.03 -32.29 41.95
C PRO A 33 41.60 -32.00 42.45
N ASN A 34 41.45 -32.18 43.77
CA ASN A 34 40.31 -31.90 44.66
C ASN A 34 39.84 -30.43 44.72
N THR A 35 38.58 -30.23 45.14
CA THR A 35 38.08 -29.27 46.19
C THR A 35 36.53 -29.34 46.27
N SER A 36 35.91 -29.95 47.30
CA SER A 36 35.35 -29.39 48.57
C SER A 36 34.16 -28.41 48.37
N SER A 37 32.99 -28.44 49.03
CA SER A 37 32.40 -29.03 50.27
C SER A 37 30.90 -28.56 50.31
N PRO A 38 30.07 -28.67 51.39
CA PRO A 38 30.02 -29.56 52.57
C PRO A 38 28.62 -30.21 52.85
N GLY A 39 28.55 -31.15 53.82
CA GLY A 39 27.35 -31.88 54.30
C GLY A 39 26.42 -31.10 55.26
N PRO A 40 25.43 -31.75 55.94
CA PRO A 40 25.68 -32.52 57.18
C PRO A 40 24.80 -33.81 57.39
N VAL A 41 25.33 -34.91 57.95
CA VAL A 41 25.35 -35.45 59.36
C VAL A 41 24.16 -36.38 59.76
N TYR A 42 24.49 -37.68 59.78
CA TYR A 42 24.19 -38.81 60.71
C TYR A 42 22.84 -39.08 61.40
N SER A 43 22.48 -40.39 61.45
CA SER A 43 22.20 -41.11 62.70
C SER A 43 22.42 -42.63 62.56
N GLN A 44 23.17 -43.20 63.52
CA GLN A 44 23.39 -44.63 63.75
C GLN A 44 22.13 -45.29 64.35
N ILE A 45 21.96 -46.61 64.16
CA ILE A 45 21.73 -47.57 65.25
C ILE A 45 22.10 -49.00 64.77
N THR A 46 22.84 -49.62 65.67
CA THR A 46 23.38 -50.98 65.85
C THR A 46 22.50 -52.16 65.43
N GLY A 47 23.14 -53.19 64.86
CA GLY A 47 22.58 -54.53 64.74
C GLY A 47 23.57 -55.52 64.11
N GLN A 48 24.43 -56.12 64.93
CA GLN A 48 25.30 -57.23 64.53
C GLN A 48 24.47 -58.45 64.09
N SER A 49 24.86 -59.10 62.99
CA SER A 49 25.54 -60.41 63.04
C SER A 49 25.45 -61.20 61.72
N LEU A 50 26.49 -62.02 61.53
CA LEU A 50 26.66 -63.14 60.60
C LEU A 50 27.28 -62.82 59.23
N GLN A 51 28.62 -62.95 59.23
CA GLN A 51 29.43 -63.30 58.08
C GLN A 51 28.92 -64.59 57.42
N ALA A 52 28.85 -64.57 56.08
CA ALA A 52 29.11 -65.74 55.27
C ALA A 52 30.24 -65.37 54.29
N GLN A 53 31.42 -65.87 54.61
CA GLN A 53 32.63 -65.78 53.81
C GLN A 53 32.57 -66.85 52.72
N MET A 54 32.43 -66.48 51.44
CA MET A 54 32.78 -67.33 50.30
C MET A 54 33.27 -66.50 49.10
N THR A 55 34.60 -66.48 48.95
CA THR A 55 35.37 -66.75 47.73
C THR A 55 35.00 -66.03 46.40
N GLY A 56 35.85 -65.08 46.01
CA GLY A 56 36.69 -65.22 44.80
C GLY A 56 36.08 -65.04 43.40
N GLY A 57 34.81 -64.68 43.24
CA GLY A 57 34.19 -64.41 41.91
C GLY A 57 33.65 -62.98 41.72
N SER A 58 33.75 -62.13 42.74
CA SER A 58 32.91 -60.93 42.87
C SER A 58 33.32 -59.76 41.98
N VAL A 59 34.61 -59.55 41.68
CA VAL A 59 35.04 -58.34 40.96
C VAL A 59 34.50 -58.24 39.53
N LEU A 60 34.39 -59.36 38.80
CA LEU A 60 33.78 -59.37 37.45
C LEU A 60 32.24 -59.32 37.50
N SER A 61 31.64 -59.90 38.54
CA SER A 61 30.18 -59.91 38.75
C SER A 61 29.67 -58.54 39.19
N ASP A 62 30.31 -57.93 40.17
CA ASP A 62 29.98 -56.59 40.68
C ASP A 62 30.21 -55.52 39.60
N TYR A 63 31.29 -55.63 38.82
CA TYR A 63 31.51 -54.78 37.66
C TYR A 63 30.43 -54.97 36.60
N SER A 64 30.06 -56.21 36.28
CA SER A 64 28.98 -56.49 35.33
C SER A 64 27.62 -55.97 35.82
N VAL A 65 27.33 -56.04 37.12
CA VAL A 65 26.08 -55.50 37.71
C VAL A 65 26.05 -53.98 37.62
N ARG A 66 27.18 -53.30 37.88
CA ARG A 66 27.30 -51.84 37.71
C ARG A 66 27.12 -51.43 36.25
N VAL A 67 27.80 -52.10 35.32
CA VAL A 67 27.68 -51.84 33.87
C VAL A 67 26.25 -52.10 33.37
N VAL A 68 25.54 -53.13 33.88
CA VAL A 68 24.12 -53.35 33.58
C VAL A 68 23.24 -52.22 34.14
N GLY A 69 23.52 -51.75 35.35
CA GLY A 69 22.87 -50.59 35.95
C GLY A 69 23.05 -49.34 35.10
N ASP A 70 24.29 -49.04 34.71
CA ASP A 70 24.64 -47.90 33.87
C ASP A 70 24.04 -48.01 32.45
N LEU A 71 23.98 -49.22 31.86
CA LEU A 71 23.30 -49.40 30.58
C LEU A 71 21.79 -49.17 30.69
N LYS A 72 21.19 -49.53 31.82
CA LYS A 72 19.76 -49.36 32.06
C LYS A 72 19.41 -47.89 32.28
N THR A 73 20.23 -47.16 33.05
CA THR A 73 20.08 -45.71 33.23
C THR A 73 20.31 -44.97 31.91
N GLN A 74 21.38 -45.28 31.16
CA GLN A 74 21.63 -44.68 29.84
C GLN A 74 20.51 -45.01 28.83
N PHE A 75 19.97 -46.24 28.86
CA PHE A 75 18.84 -46.59 28.00
C PHE A 75 17.59 -45.79 28.38
N ASP A 76 17.28 -45.67 29.67
CA ASP A 76 16.13 -44.92 30.15
C ASP A 76 16.30 -43.41 29.84
N GLU A 77 17.51 -42.85 29.94
CA GLU A 77 17.86 -41.49 29.50
C GLU A 77 17.66 -41.30 27.99
N VAL A 78 18.14 -42.22 27.15
CA VAL A 78 17.95 -42.16 25.69
C VAL A 78 16.48 -42.29 25.32
N GLN A 79 15.69 -43.12 26.04
CA GLN A 79 14.25 -43.18 25.82
C GLN A 79 13.54 -41.89 26.24
N ASN A 80 13.98 -41.26 27.33
CA ASN A 80 13.45 -39.97 27.76
C ASN A 80 13.80 -38.88 26.74
N LEU A 81 15.05 -38.78 26.29
CA LEU A 81 15.46 -37.85 25.23
C LEU A 81 14.67 -38.08 23.93
N ARG A 82 14.39 -39.34 23.57
CA ARG A 82 13.55 -39.65 22.40
C ARG A 82 12.10 -39.20 22.58
N ARG A 83 11.53 -39.35 23.78
CA ARG A 83 10.19 -38.82 24.09
C ARG A 83 10.19 -37.31 24.06
N ASP A 84 11.18 -36.66 24.67
CA ASP A 84 11.30 -35.21 24.72
C ASP A 84 11.46 -34.62 23.31
N LEU A 85 12.26 -35.24 22.45
CA LEU A 85 12.36 -34.86 21.04
C LEU A 85 11.01 -35.01 20.31
N GLY A 86 10.27 -36.08 20.61
CA GLY A 86 8.90 -36.27 20.12
C GLY A 86 7.96 -35.15 20.55
N ILE A 87 7.99 -34.78 21.83
CA ILE A 87 7.20 -33.69 22.41
C ILE A 87 7.60 -32.35 21.78
N ILE A 88 8.90 -32.07 21.64
CA ILE A 88 9.40 -30.83 21.02
C ILE A 88 8.97 -30.76 19.55
N ARG A 89 9.02 -31.87 18.81
CA ARG A 89 8.55 -31.92 17.41
C ARG A 89 7.04 -31.64 17.32
N GLN A 90 6.26 -32.19 18.25
CA GLN A 90 4.83 -31.92 18.34
C GLN A 90 4.56 -30.45 18.66
N LEU A 91 5.27 -29.89 19.65
CA LEU A 91 5.14 -28.50 20.07
C LEU A 91 5.55 -27.52 18.97
N TYR A 92 6.60 -27.83 18.21
CA TYR A 92 6.99 -27.05 17.04
C TYR A 92 5.92 -27.09 15.94
N THR A 93 5.34 -28.27 15.67
CA THR A 93 4.28 -28.42 14.66
C THR A 93 3.03 -27.67 15.07
N GLU A 94 2.67 -27.72 16.35
CA GLU A 94 1.53 -27.00 16.92
C GLU A 94 1.76 -25.49 16.95
N PHE A 95 2.95 -25.03 17.35
CA PHE A 95 3.35 -23.62 17.29
C PHE A 95 3.31 -23.10 15.85
N MET A 96 3.83 -23.86 14.87
CA MET A 96 3.77 -23.49 13.46
C MET A 96 2.33 -23.42 12.96
N LYS A 97 1.48 -24.36 13.37
CA LYS A 97 0.05 -24.34 13.04
C LYS A 97 -0.63 -23.10 13.62
N GLN A 98 -0.43 -22.83 14.91
CA GLN A 98 -1.00 -21.68 15.61
C GLN A 98 -0.49 -20.35 15.05
N THR A 99 0.80 -20.27 14.68
CA THR A 99 1.38 -19.08 14.05
C THR A 99 0.85 -18.88 12.65
N LYS A 100 0.64 -19.95 11.88
CA LYS A 100 0.01 -19.86 10.55
C LYS A 100 -1.45 -19.43 10.66
N GLU A 101 -2.15 -19.91 11.68
CA GLU A 101 -3.53 -19.53 11.97
C GLU A 101 -3.61 -18.06 12.42
N SER A 102 -2.74 -17.61 13.33
CA SER A 102 -2.68 -16.22 13.77
C SER A 102 -2.26 -15.25 12.66
N LEU A 103 -1.32 -15.65 11.80
CA LEU A 103 -0.95 -14.88 10.62
C LEU A 103 -2.09 -14.88 9.59
N GLY A 104 -2.83 -15.98 9.46
CA GLY A 104 -4.00 -16.10 8.61
C GLY A 104 -5.14 -15.18 9.07
N THR A 105 -5.43 -15.15 10.38
CA THR A 105 -6.44 -14.24 10.95
C THR A 105 -6.00 -12.79 10.84
N LEU A 106 -4.74 -12.45 11.15
CA LEU A 106 -4.19 -11.11 10.96
C LEU A 106 -4.28 -10.66 9.51
N ARG A 107 -3.89 -11.51 8.55
CA ARG A 107 -3.98 -11.18 7.12
C ARG A 107 -5.43 -10.92 6.70
N THR A 108 -6.37 -11.74 7.18
CA THR A 108 -7.80 -11.59 6.88
C THR A 108 -8.36 -10.31 7.50
N GLN A 109 -7.98 -9.99 8.73
CA GLN A 109 -8.35 -8.74 9.42
C GLN A 109 -7.74 -7.51 8.72
N THR A 110 -6.46 -7.54 8.34
CA THR A 110 -5.83 -6.46 7.58
C THR A 110 -6.45 -6.29 6.20
N GLN A 111 -6.81 -7.38 5.52
CA GLN A 111 -7.50 -7.32 4.24
C GLN A 111 -8.91 -6.74 4.40
N SER A 112 -9.63 -7.09 5.47
CA SER A 112 -10.93 -6.49 5.81
C SER A 112 -10.79 -5.00 6.12
N VAL A 113 -9.79 -4.58 6.90
CA VAL A 113 -9.52 -3.17 7.21
C VAL A 113 -9.14 -2.40 5.95
N LYS A 114 -8.28 -2.98 5.11
CA LYS A 114 -7.88 -2.39 3.83
C LYS A 114 -9.08 -2.24 2.89
N GLN A 115 -9.92 -3.27 2.76
CA GLN A 115 -11.14 -3.22 1.95
C GLN A 115 -12.13 -2.17 2.49
N LEU A 116 -12.31 -2.07 3.81
CA LEU A 116 -13.12 -1.01 4.43
C LEU A 116 -12.59 0.39 4.13
N ALA A 117 -11.26 0.56 4.15
CA ALA A 117 -10.61 1.84 3.90
C ALA A 117 -10.58 2.24 2.41
N THR A 118 -10.42 1.28 1.49
CA THR A 118 -10.38 1.56 0.04
C THR A 118 -11.75 1.62 -0.62
N ALA A 119 -12.77 0.94 -0.08
CA ALA A 119 -14.09 0.90 -0.70
C ALA A 119 -14.95 2.12 -0.35
N ASN A 120 -14.62 2.86 0.72
CA ASN A 120 -15.47 3.94 1.18
C ASN A 120 -14.64 5.02 1.88
N VAL A 121 -14.76 6.26 1.38
CA VAL A 121 -14.63 7.46 2.21
C VAL A 121 -15.56 7.37 3.46
N GLY A 122 -16.58 6.51 3.42
CA GLY A 122 -17.43 6.10 4.55
C GLY A 122 -17.04 4.83 5.32
N GLY A 123 -15.79 4.35 5.34
CA GLY A 123 -15.40 3.21 6.20
C GLY A 123 -15.68 3.48 7.69
N SER A 124 -15.41 4.71 8.14
CA SER A 124 -15.77 5.20 9.48
C SER A 124 -17.28 5.33 9.65
N ARG A 125 -17.99 5.79 8.61
CA ARG A 125 -19.46 5.90 8.58
C ARG A 125 -20.14 4.53 8.70
N ALA A 126 -19.63 3.52 8.01
CA ALA A 126 -20.13 2.15 8.07
C ALA A 126 -19.98 1.54 9.48
N PHE A 127 -18.89 1.85 10.18
CA PHE A 127 -18.72 1.47 11.59
C PHE A 127 -19.74 2.15 12.50
N ILE A 128 -20.03 3.44 12.26
CA ILE A 128 -21.09 4.17 12.97
C ILE A 128 -22.45 3.55 12.70
N ASP A 129 -22.78 3.25 11.45
CA ASP A 129 -24.09 2.73 11.07
C ASP A 129 -24.31 1.30 11.59
N SER A 130 -23.27 0.44 11.51
CA SER A 130 -23.31 -0.87 12.16
C SER A 130 -23.41 -0.76 13.68
N GLY A 131 -22.69 0.18 14.30
CA GLY A 131 -22.75 0.45 15.73
C GLY A 131 -24.13 0.92 16.17
N LYS A 132 -24.77 1.82 15.40
CA LYS A 132 -26.14 2.28 15.61
C LYS A 132 -27.13 1.12 15.53
N GLN A 133 -27.06 0.29 14.49
CA GLN A 133 -27.95 -0.86 14.34
C GLN A 133 -27.82 -1.84 15.51
N LYS A 134 -26.59 -2.15 15.94
CA LYS A 134 -26.35 -3.04 17.09
C LYS A 134 -26.88 -2.44 18.39
N LEU A 135 -26.67 -1.15 18.62
CA LEU A 135 -27.18 -0.46 19.81
C LEU A 135 -28.71 -0.41 19.82
N ASP A 136 -29.32 -0.13 18.68
CA ASP A 136 -30.78 -0.07 18.52
C ASP A 136 -31.42 -1.43 18.82
N VAL A 137 -30.94 -2.51 18.17
CA VAL A 137 -31.41 -3.87 18.42
C VAL A 137 -31.24 -4.27 19.89
N ARG A 138 -30.06 -4.01 20.49
CA ARG A 138 -29.81 -4.36 21.90
C ARG A 138 -30.73 -3.58 22.84
N THR A 139 -30.98 -2.30 22.56
CA THR A 139 -31.87 -1.45 23.37
C THR A 139 -33.32 -1.88 23.23
N GLN A 140 -33.79 -2.23 22.03
CA GLN A 140 -35.14 -2.77 21.80
C GLN A 140 -35.34 -4.11 22.52
N ASN A 141 -34.36 -5.02 22.45
CA ASN A 141 -34.43 -6.30 23.14
C ASN A 141 -34.56 -6.10 24.66
N VAL A 142 -33.70 -5.26 25.26
CA VAL A 142 -33.76 -4.98 26.70
C VAL A 142 -35.07 -4.28 27.07
N LEU A 143 -35.61 -3.40 26.21
CA LEU A 143 -36.93 -2.81 26.42
C LEU A 143 -38.02 -3.88 26.53
N THR A 144 -38.07 -4.81 25.57
CA THR A 144 -39.04 -5.92 25.59
C THR A 144 -38.84 -6.83 26.80
N GLU A 145 -37.60 -7.11 27.21
CA GLU A 145 -37.33 -7.89 28.43
C GLU A 145 -37.79 -7.16 29.71
N VAL A 146 -37.59 -5.84 29.78
CA VAL A 146 -38.09 -5.01 30.89
C VAL A 146 -39.61 -5.05 30.94
N GLU A 147 -40.31 -4.93 29.81
CA GLU A 147 -41.78 -5.01 29.73
C GLU A 147 -42.29 -6.38 30.20
N GLN A 148 -41.71 -7.47 29.70
CA GLN A 148 -42.07 -8.83 30.13
C GLN A 148 -41.80 -9.04 31.63
N LEU A 149 -40.71 -8.49 32.15
CA LEU A 149 -40.38 -8.57 33.56
C LEU A 149 -41.36 -7.74 34.42
N GLN A 150 -41.77 -6.56 33.94
CA GLN A 150 -42.80 -5.74 34.59
C GLN A 150 -44.12 -6.51 34.70
N ASP A 151 -44.58 -7.12 33.61
CA ASP A 151 -45.80 -7.94 33.62
C ASP A 151 -45.69 -9.13 34.59
N THR A 152 -44.53 -9.79 34.60
CA THR A 152 -44.25 -10.93 35.49
C THR A 152 -44.25 -10.51 36.96
N VAL A 153 -43.63 -9.37 37.29
CA VAL A 153 -43.58 -8.83 38.65
C VAL A 153 -44.95 -8.31 39.09
N GLU A 154 -45.72 -7.69 38.20
CA GLU A 154 -47.08 -7.24 38.48
C GLU A 154 -48.02 -8.43 38.74
N SER A 155 -47.94 -9.49 37.94
CA SER A 155 -48.67 -10.74 38.20
C SER A 155 -48.26 -11.36 39.54
N LEU A 156 -46.97 -11.38 39.85
CA LEU A 156 -46.44 -11.87 41.12
C LEU A 156 -46.96 -11.04 42.31
N LYS A 157 -47.01 -9.71 42.15
CA LYS A 157 -47.55 -8.78 43.14
C LYS A 157 -49.03 -9.08 43.39
N ASP A 158 -49.81 -9.28 42.33
CA ASP A 158 -51.24 -9.60 42.43
C ASP A 158 -51.49 -10.96 43.09
N ASP A 159 -50.68 -11.98 42.78
CA ASP A 159 -50.77 -13.29 43.43
C ASP A 159 -50.51 -13.21 44.94
N VAL A 160 -49.54 -12.38 45.37
CA VAL A 160 -49.21 -12.20 46.80
C VAL A 160 -50.23 -11.32 47.52
N LEU A 161 -50.60 -10.17 46.95
CA LEU A 161 -51.40 -9.15 47.63
C LEU A 161 -52.90 -9.36 47.50
N LYS A 162 -53.39 -9.75 46.31
CA LYS A 162 -54.83 -9.90 46.05
C LYS A 162 -55.31 -11.33 46.27
N ARG A 163 -54.50 -12.32 45.89
CA ARG A 163 -54.87 -13.74 45.94
C ARG A 163 -54.32 -14.48 47.17
N HIS A 164 -53.43 -13.86 47.92
CA HIS A 164 -52.75 -14.45 49.09
C HIS A 164 -52.09 -15.81 48.80
N VAL A 165 -51.63 -16.01 47.55
CA VAL A 165 -50.90 -17.21 47.15
C VAL A 165 -49.42 -16.96 47.38
N THR A 166 -48.76 -17.86 48.13
CA THR A 166 -47.30 -17.79 48.31
C THR A 166 -46.60 -18.39 47.08
N PRO A 167 -45.83 -17.61 46.31
CA PRO A 167 -45.17 -18.09 45.11
C PRO A 167 -44.09 -19.13 45.46
N LYS A 168 -43.89 -20.11 44.58
CA LYS A 168 -42.87 -21.14 44.78
C LYS A 168 -41.48 -20.51 44.82
N THR A 169 -40.66 -20.87 45.80
CA THR A 169 -39.26 -20.40 45.92
C THR A 169 -38.42 -20.47 44.64
N PRO A 170 -38.45 -21.53 43.81
CA PRO A 170 -37.71 -21.54 42.55
C PRO A 170 -38.17 -20.46 41.56
N TYR A 171 -39.46 -20.12 41.54
CA TYR A 171 -40.01 -19.08 40.67
C TYR A 171 -39.52 -17.69 41.09
N LEU A 172 -39.57 -17.37 42.39
CA LEU A 172 -39.01 -16.11 42.91
C LEU A 172 -37.52 -15.95 42.61
N LYS A 173 -36.75 -17.04 42.70
CA LYS A 173 -35.33 -17.03 42.33
C LYS A 173 -35.12 -16.75 40.84
N SER A 174 -35.99 -17.26 39.97
CA SER A 174 -35.96 -16.97 38.54
C SER A 174 -36.23 -15.49 38.28
N VAL A 175 -37.35 -14.95 38.80
CA VAL A 175 -37.71 -13.54 38.62
C VAL A 175 -36.61 -12.62 39.14
N LYS A 176 -36.01 -12.93 40.30
CA LYS A 176 -34.87 -12.17 40.81
C LYS A 176 -33.66 -12.22 39.87
N LYS A 177 -33.33 -13.39 39.32
CA LYS A 177 -32.25 -13.52 38.35
C LYS A 177 -32.52 -12.71 37.09
N ASP A 178 -33.76 -12.68 36.62
CA ASP A 178 -34.17 -11.92 35.44
C ASP A 178 -34.05 -10.40 35.71
N VAL A 179 -34.46 -9.93 36.90
CA VAL A 179 -34.21 -8.54 37.37
C VAL A 179 -32.72 -8.20 37.36
N ASP A 180 -31.88 -9.05 37.95
CA ASP A 180 -30.44 -8.81 38.03
C ASP A 180 -29.78 -8.82 36.63
N THR A 181 -30.26 -9.68 35.72
CA THR A 181 -29.77 -9.78 34.33
C THR A 181 -30.12 -8.52 33.53
N VAL A 182 -31.39 -8.09 33.57
CA VAL A 182 -31.84 -6.87 32.89
C VAL A 182 -31.12 -5.64 33.43
N ALA A 183 -30.91 -5.56 34.75
CA ALA A 183 -30.15 -4.45 35.37
C ALA A 183 -28.69 -4.42 34.88
N ALA A 184 -28.04 -5.57 34.77
CA ALA A 184 -26.67 -5.67 34.25
C ALA A 184 -26.58 -5.28 32.77
N GLU A 185 -27.55 -5.72 31.94
CA GLU A 185 -27.62 -5.34 30.53
C GLU A 185 -27.84 -3.83 30.34
N LEU A 186 -28.73 -3.22 31.14
CA LEU A 186 -28.96 -1.76 31.11
C LEU A 186 -27.69 -0.97 31.45
N GLU A 187 -26.94 -1.36 32.49
CA GLU A 187 -25.68 -0.68 32.83
C GLU A 187 -24.62 -0.92 31.74
N SER A 188 -24.56 -2.11 31.16
CA SER A 188 -23.66 -2.42 30.04
C SER A 188 -23.96 -1.57 28.79
N ILE A 189 -25.24 -1.36 28.45
CA ILE A 189 -25.64 -0.46 27.35
C ILE A 189 -25.22 0.97 27.66
N LYS A 190 -25.46 1.44 28.89
CA LYS A 190 -25.09 2.79 29.33
C LYS A 190 -23.58 3.03 29.27
N GLU A 191 -22.76 2.06 29.69
CA GLU A 191 -21.31 2.12 29.54
C GLU A 191 -20.89 2.11 28.07
N HIS A 192 -21.49 1.23 27.25
CA HIS A 192 -21.21 1.19 25.82
C HIS A 192 -21.49 2.55 25.15
N ILE A 193 -22.62 3.20 25.44
CA ILE A 193 -22.94 4.55 24.95
C ILE A 193 -21.86 5.57 25.35
N LYS A 194 -21.38 5.55 26.60
CA LYS A 194 -20.32 6.46 27.06
C LYS A 194 -19.03 6.28 26.26
N THR A 195 -18.70 5.05 25.86
CA THR A 195 -17.47 4.76 25.09
C THR A 195 -17.58 5.14 23.61
N ILE A 196 -18.71 4.86 22.96
CA ILE A 196 -18.85 5.10 21.50
C ILE A 196 -19.19 6.55 21.18
N LYS A 197 -19.90 7.27 22.05
CA LYS A 197 -20.32 8.66 21.84
C LYS A 197 -19.15 9.60 21.48
N PRO A 198 -18.00 9.63 22.19
CA PRO A 198 -16.88 10.49 21.81
C PRO A 198 -16.27 10.10 20.46
N MET A 199 -16.21 8.80 20.13
CA MET A 199 -15.70 8.34 18.84
C MET A 199 -16.61 8.79 17.69
N TRP A 200 -17.93 8.61 17.81
CA TRP A 200 -18.88 9.05 16.79
C TRP A 200 -18.84 10.57 16.61
N LYS A 201 -18.78 11.33 17.71
CA LYS A 201 -18.62 12.79 17.65
C LYS A 201 -17.36 13.21 16.90
N LYS A 202 -16.24 12.52 17.10
CA LYS A 202 -14.99 12.80 16.39
C LYS A 202 -15.16 12.58 14.89
N THR A 203 -15.71 11.44 14.48
CA THR A 203 -15.95 11.16 13.05
C THR A 203 -16.91 12.17 12.42
N TRP A 204 -17.99 12.56 13.11
CA TRP A 204 -18.88 13.60 12.60
C TRP A 204 -18.19 14.94 12.45
N ALA A 205 -17.32 15.31 13.39
CA ALA A 205 -16.56 16.56 13.30
C ALA A 205 -15.61 16.55 12.09
N GLU A 206 -14.91 15.42 11.85
CA GLU A 206 -14.06 15.23 10.67
C GLU A 206 -14.87 15.31 9.37
N GLU A 207 -16.02 14.63 9.29
CA GLU A 207 -16.90 14.68 8.13
C GLU A 207 -17.44 16.10 7.85
N LEU A 208 -17.86 16.82 8.89
CA LEU A 208 -18.33 18.20 8.76
C LEU A 208 -17.21 19.15 8.34
N GLN A 209 -16.01 18.98 8.88
CA GLN A 209 -14.85 19.78 8.49
C GLN A 209 -14.51 19.57 7.01
N ASN A 210 -14.49 18.31 6.54
CA ASN A 210 -14.26 18.02 5.12
C ASN A 210 -15.30 18.70 4.21
N ILE A 211 -16.59 18.64 4.59
CA ILE A 211 -17.66 19.31 3.83
C ILE A 211 -17.44 20.82 3.77
N VAL A 212 -17.03 21.45 4.89
CA VAL A 212 -16.75 22.89 4.91
C VAL A 212 -15.56 23.23 4.02
N GLU A 213 -14.48 22.44 4.05
CA GLU A 213 -13.32 22.63 3.19
C GLU A 213 -13.66 22.46 1.71
N GLU A 214 -14.48 21.46 1.36
CA GLU A 214 -14.96 21.25 0.00
C GLU A 214 -15.85 22.41 -0.49
N GLN A 215 -16.71 22.96 0.38
CA GLN A 215 -17.52 24.14 0.08
C GLN A 215 -16.65 25.38 -0.16
N GLN A 216 -15.65 25.63 0.70
CA GLN A 216 -14.71 26.74 0.52
C GLN A 216 -13.91 26.60 -0.77
N PHE A 217 -13.47 25.38 -1.10
CA PHE A 217 -12.81 25.10 -2.37
C PHE A 217 -13.72 25.46 -3.56
N LEU A 218 -15.00 25.06 -3.53
CA LEU A 218 -15.95 25.38 -4.59
C LEU A 218 -16.11 26.90 -4.76
N THR A 219 -16.28 27.64 -3.66
CA THR A 219 -16.37 29.11 -3.69
C THR A 219 -15.12 29.74 -4.30
N HIS A 220 -13.91 29.29 -3.93
CA HIS A 220 -12.68 29.77 -4.55
C HIS A 220 -12.61 29.46 -6.06
N GLN A 221 -13.11 28.31 -6.50
CA GLN A 221 -13.17 27.97 -7.93
C GLN A 221 -14.20 28.85 -8.68
N GLU A 222 -15.32 29.18 -8.06
CA GLU A 222 -16.31 30.10 -8.62
C GLU A 222 -15.73 31.52 -8.77
N GLU A 223 -15.05 32.04 -7.75
CA GLU A 223 -14.35 33.33 -7.80
C GLU A 223 -13.28 33.33 -8.90
N PHE A 224 -12.43 32.30 -8.93
CA PHE A 224 -11.40 32.16 -9.97
C PHE A 224 -11.98 32.07 -11.38
N LEU A 225 -13.10 31.36 -11.55
CA LEU A 225 -13.78 31.27 -12.85
C LEU A 225 -14.35 32.63 -13.26
N ASN A 226 -14.91 33.41 -12.33
CA ASN A 226 -15.39 34.76 -12.60
C ASN A 226 -14.25 35.69 -13.03
N ASP A 227 -13.11 35.63 -12.36
CA ASP A 227 -11.90 36.39 -12.75
C ASP A 227 -11.46 36.02 -14.18
N LEU A 228 -11.42 34.72 -14.51
CA LEU A 228 -11.07 34.25 -15.85
C LEU A 228 -12.08 34.69 -16.92
N LEU A 229 -13.37 34.75 -16.58
CA LEU A 229 -14.40 35.27 -17.49
C LEU A 229 -14.22 36.76 -17.75
N GLU A 230 -13.86 37.54 -16.72
CA GLU A 230 -13.56 38.96 -16.86
C GLU A 230 -12.30 39.19 -17.72
N ASP A 231 -11.23 38.41 -17.45
CA ASP A 231 -10.01 38.43 -18.26
C ASP A 231 -10.31 38.09 -19.73
N ASN A 232 -11.12 37.06 -19.98
CA ASN A 232 -11.52 36.68 -21.34
C ASN A 232 -12.33 37.78 -22.03
N LYS A 233 -13.24 38.46 -21.32
CA LYS A 233 -13.97 39.61 -21.85
C LYS A 233 -13.00 40.73 -22.25
N GLY A 234 -11.99 41.02 -21.42
CA GLY A 234 -10.94 41.98 -21.76
C GLY A 234 -10.16 41.60 -23.02
N VAL A 235 -9.85 40.32 -23.22
CA VAL A 235 -9.21 39.81 -24.46
C VAL A 235 -10.11 40.03 -25.68
N VAL A 236 -11.40 39.72 -25.57
CA VAL A 236 -12.38 39.92 -26.65
C VAL A 236 -12.50 41.41 -27.01
N ASP A 237 -12.56 42.30 -26.02
CA ASP A 237 -12.63 43.75 -26.25
C ASP A 237 -11.38 44.27 -26.98
N ILE A 238 -10.18 43.83 -26.56
CA ILE A 238 -8.91 44.17 -27.23
C ILE A 238 -8.89 43.64 -28.66
N TYR A 239 -9.33 42.40 -28.88
CA TYR A 239 -9.43 41.81 -30.22
C TYR A 239 -10.37 42.63 -31.12
N GLY A 240 -11.53 43.05 -30.61
CA GLY A 240 -12.44 43.95 -31.33
C GLY A 240 -11.80 45.29 -31.70
N HIS A 241 -11.01 45.89 -30.80
CA HIS A 241 -10.24 47.09 -31.13
C HIS A 241 -9.20 46.85 -32.24
N VAL A 242 -8.54 45.69 -32.25
CA VAL A 242 -7.59 45.31 -33.31
C VAL A 242 -8.31 45.20 -34.66
N GLU A 243 -9.47 44.55 -34.71
CA GLU A 243 -10.28 44.48 -35.94
C GLU A 243 -10.69 45.87 -36.46
N GLN A 244 -11.13 46.77 -35.57
CA GLN A 244 -11.46 48.14 -35.95
C GLN A 244 -10.26 48.89 -36.54
N VAL A 245 -9.07 48.72 -35.95
CA VAL A 245 -7.83 49.32 -36.47
C VAL A 245 -7.48 48.75 -37.85
N ILE A 246 -7.64 47.44 -38.07
CA ILE A 246 -7.42 46.81 -39.39
C ILE A 246 -8.40 47.39 -40.42
N ASN A 247 -9.68 47.50 -40.08
CA ASN A 247 -10.72 48.04 -40.94
C ASN A 247 -10.46 49.51 -41.32
N LEU A 248 -10.07 50.35 -40.36
CA LEU A 248 -9.70 51.75 -40.61
C LEU A 248 -8.44 51.87 -41.48
N ARG A 249 -7.44 51.01 -41.26
CA ARG A 249 -6.21 50.99 -42.07
C ARG A 249 -6.47 50.51 -43.49
N SER A 250 -7.36 49.54 -43.67
CA SER A 250 -7.84 49.07 -44.98
C SER A 250 -8.64 50.16 -45.72
N ALA A 251 -9.56 50.83 -45.02
CA ALA A 251 -10.34 51.94 -45.57
C ALA A 251 -9.47 53.16 -45.92
N GLY A 252 -8.40 53.42 -45.16
CA GLY A 252 -7.43 54.50 -45.41
C GLY A 252 -6.37 54.18 -46.46
N SER A 253 -6.10 52.89 -46.73
CA SER A 253 -5.06 52.45 -47.68
C SER A 253 -5.56 52.30 -49.13
N GLY A 254 -6.86 52.48 -49.38
CA GLY A 254 -7.49 52.34 -50.70
C GLY A 254 -7.70 53.63 -51.51
N ARG A 255 -7.30 54.81 -51.02
CA ARG A 255 -7.50 56.09 -51.76
C ARG A 255 -6.20 56.88 -51.94
N ARG A 256 -5.30 56.29 -52.73
CA ARG A 256 -4.34 57.04 -53.54
C ARG A 256 -4.48 56.65 -55.00
N ILE A 257 -5.64 56.91 -55.58
CA ILE A 257 -5.78 57.05 -57.03
C ILE A 257 -6.61 58.32 -57.27
N ASN A 258 -5.87 59.42 -57.44
CA ASN A 258 -6.05 60.35 -58.54
C ASN A 258 -7.50 60.64 -58.95
N ASP A 259 -8.15 61.64 -58.33
CA ASP A 259 -9.02 62.49 -59.14
C ASP A 259 -9.19 63.90 -58.57
N ARG A 260 -9.07 64.87 -59.47
CA ARG A 260 -9.17 66.30 -59.21
C ARG A 260 -10.64 66.67 -59.06
N GLY A 261 -11.08 66.93 -57.84
CA GLY A 261 -12.40 67.50 -57.58
C GLY A 261 -12.51 67.99 -56.16
N PHE A 262 -12.51 69.32 -55.98
CA PHE A 262 -12.79 69.96 -54.70
C PHE A 262 -14.20 69.59 -54.24
N ARG A 263 -14.31 68.89 -53.10
CA ARG A 263 -15.57 68.58 -52.41
C ARG A 263 -15.54 69.30 -51.05
N PRO A 264 -16.59 70.03 -50.66
CA PRO A 264 -16.56 70.82 -49.42
C PRO A 264 -16.44 69.90 -48.19
N PRO A 265 -15.87 70.37 -47.07
CA PRO A 265 -15.64 69.53 -45.90
C PRO A 265 -16.97 69.11 -45.27
N PRO A 266 -17.16 67.83 -44.92
CA PRO A 266 -18.25 67.43 -44.04
C PRO A 266 -18.00 67.97 -42.63
N SER A 267 -19.09 68.33 -41.95
CA SER A 267 -19.13 68.93 -40.62
C SER A 267 -18.28 68.23 -39.56
N GLU A 268 -17.71 69.03 -38.66
CA GLU A 268 -16.79 68.71 -37.56
C GLU A 268 -17.36 67.74 -36.49
N GLU A 269 -17.63 66.49 -36.85
CA GLU A 269 -18.00 65.44 -35.87
C GLU A 269 -16.91 64.36 -35.72
N GLY A 270 -16.08 64.14 -36.75
CA GLY A 270 -14.99 63.14 -36.71
C GLY A 270 -13.73 63.60 -35.98
N THR A 271 -13.47 64.92 -35.90
CA THR A 271 -12.30 65.49 -35.21
C THR A 271 -12.50 65.56 -33.70
N GLN A 272 -13.74 65.73 -33.23
CA GLN A 272 -14.06 65.73 -31.80
C GLN A 272 -13.94 64.34 -31.18
N SER A 273 -14.30 63.26 -31.89
CA SER A 273 -14.10 61.90 -31.35
C SER A 273 -12.62 61.55 -31.22
N LEU A 274 -11.79 61.93 -32.19
CA LEU A 274 -10.35 61.71 -32.16
C LEU A 274 -9.67 62.57 -31.08
N ASN A 275 -10.11 63.83 -30.90
CA ASN A 275 -9.65 64.68 -29.80
C ASN A 275 -10.12 64.19 -28.43
N ASN A 276 -11.34 63.65 -28.30
CA ASN A 276 -11.84 63.08 -27.04
C ASN A 276 -11.11 61.79 -26.67
N VAL A 277 -10.80 60.93 -27.66
CA VAL A 277 -9.96 59.74 -27.45
C VAL A 277 -8.52 60.15 -27.11
N MET A 278 -7.95 61.14 -27.79
CA MET A 278 -6.61 61.64 -27.45
C MET A 278 -6.56 62.37 -26.10
N MET A 279 -7.62 63.09 -25.72
CA MET A 279 -7.74 63.71 -24.39
C MET A 279 -7.89 62.63 -23.32
N GLY A 280 -8.70 61.61 -23.56
CA GLY A 280 -8.82 60.44 -22.68
C GLY A 280 -7.45 59.79 -22.46
N ILE A 281 -6.69 59.53 -23.54
CA ILE A 281 -5.33 58.96 -23.48
C ILE A 281 -4.34 59.90 -22.75
N ARG A 282 -4.48 61.22 -22.87
CA ARG A 282 -3.63 62.20 -22.16
C ARG A 282 -3.93 62.29 -20.66
N THR A 283 -5.16 62.04 -20.24
CA THR A 283 -5.57 62.10 -18.82
C THR A 283 -5.39 60.78 -18.07
N VAL A 284 -5.14 59.66 -18.77
CA VAL A 284 -4.74 58.42 -18.11
C VAL A 284 -3.33 58.60 -17.55
N SER A 285 -3.22 58.72 -16.23
CA SER A 285 -1.94 58.66 -15.53
C SER A 285 -1.27 57.31 -15.84
N ILE A 286 -0.07 57.39 -16.39
CA ILE A 286 0.74 56.21 -16.73
C ILE A 286 1.33 55.70 -15.42
N ASP A 287 0.74 54.64 -14.89
CA ASP A 287 1.29 53.90 -13.77
C ASP A 287 2.61 53.21 -14.20
N PRO A 288 3.76 53.55 -13.59
CA PRO A 288 5.06 53.01 -13.98
C PRO A 288 5.15 51.48 -13.82
N GLU A 289 4.41 50.87 -12.87
CA GLU A 289 4.39 49.41 -12.70
C GLU A 289 3.62 48.74 -13.83
N LYS A 290 2.46 49.31 -14.20
CA LYS A 290 1.66 48.84 -15.33
C LYS A 290 2.44 48.93 -16.65
N ARG A 291 3.27 49.98 -16.82
CA ARG A 291 4.19 50.12 -17.95
C ARG A 291 5.28 49.03 -17.95
N MET A 292 5.87 48.73 -16.79
CA MET A 292 6.90 47.69 -16.68
C MET A 292 6.34 46.31 -17.03
N LYS A 293 5.16 45.96 -16.50
CA LYS A 293 4.43 44.73 -16.81
C LYS A 293 4.04 44.64 -18.28
N ALA A 294 3.63 45.75 -18.90
CA ALA A 294 3.33 45.80 -20.33
C ALA A 294 4.58 45.60 -21.21
N ILE A 295 5.73 46.14 -20.80
CA ILE A 295 7.01 45.93 -21.50
C ILE A 295 7.43 44.46 -21.39
N GLU A 296 7.32 43.86 -20.21
CA GLU A 296 7.63 42.44 -20.00
C GLU A 296 6.70 41.54 -20.83
N ALA A 297 5.39 41.83 -20.85
CA ALA A 297 4.43 41.11 -21.68
C ALA A 297 4.72 41.27 -23.19
N SER A 298 5.10 42.47 -23.62
CA SER A 298 5.50 42.73 -25.01
C SER A 298 6.77 41.96 -25.40
N GLN A 299 7.76 41.89 -24.51
CA GLN A 299 8.98 41.11 -24.72
C GLN A 299 8.67 39.60 -24.73
N LYS A 300 7.80 39.12 -23.84
CA LYS A 300 7.35 37.73 -23.80
C LYS A 300 6.59 37.33 -25.06
N ASN A 301 5.72 38.19 -25.58
CA ASN A 301 5.04 37.93 -26.86
C ASN A 301 6.02 37.94 -28.03
N ARG A 302 6.97 38.89 -28.09
CA ARG A 302 8.01 38.87 -29.13
C ARG A 302 8.88 37.61 -29.07
N ALA A 303 9.18 37.11 -27.86
CA ALA A 303 9.91 35.87 -27.67
C ALA A 303 9.09 34.65 -28.13
N LYS A 304 7.79 34.61 -27.83
CA LYS A 304 6.88 33.57 -28.33
C LYS A 304 6.74 33.62 -29.85
N ASP A 305 6.62 34.79 -30.45
CA ASP A 305 6.52 34.95 -31.91
C ASP A 305 7.82 34.51 -32.60
N LEU A 306 8.98 34.80 -32.01
CA LEU A 306 10.27 34.31 -32.50
C LEU A 306 10.41 32.79 -32.38
N ALA A 307 9.91 32.20 -31.29
CA ALA A 307 9.90 30.75 -31.11
C ALA A 307 8.97 30.06 -32.13
N ASN A 308 7.77 30.59 -32.32
CA ASN A 308 6.79 30.04 -33.25
C ASN A 308 7.22 30.18 -34.72
N ARG A 309 8.05 31.18 -35.06
CA ARG A 309 8.60 31.35 -36.42
C ARG A 309 9.54 30.22 -36.86
N GLY A 310 10.13 29.48 -35.92
CA GLY A 310 10.97 28.32 -36.22
C GLY A 310 10.18 27.06 -36.58
N ASP A 311 8.95 26.95 -36.06
CA ASP A 311 8.15 25.72 -36.13
C ASP A 311 7.15 25.70 -37.29
N GLU A 312 6.93 26.82 -37.98
CA GLU A 312 6.02 26.90 -39.14
C GLU A 312 6.50 26.00 -40.29
N ILE A 313 7.80 25.97 -40.57
CA ILE A 313 8.40 25.08 -41.58
C ILE A 313 8.34 23.62 -41.15
N LEU A 314 8.53 23.32 -39.86
CA LEU A 314 8.44 21.95 -39.34
C LEU A 314 6.99 21.45 -39.35
N GLY A 315 6.03 22.32 -39.04
CA GLY A 315 4.60 22.06 -39.13
C GLY A 315 4.15 21.74 -40.56
N GLU A 316 4.57 22.57 -41.52
CA GLU A 316 4.33 22.31 -42.95
C GLU A 316 5.00 21.00 -43.41
N LEU A 317 6.19 20.65 -42.89
CA LEU A 317 6.87 19.41 -43.21
C LEU A 317 6.14 18.19 -42.61
N THR A 318 5.65 18.28 -41.37
CA THR A 318 4.84 17.23 -40.75
C THR A 318 3.51 17.03 -41.47
N ASP A 319 2.85 18.11 -41.89
CA ASP A 319 1.59 18.04 -42.64
C ASP A 319 1.81 17.51 -44.07
N PHE A 320 2.93 17.85 -44.70
CA PHE A 320 3.32 17.32 -46.01
C PHE A 320 3.65 15.82 -45.97
N VAL A 321 4.31 15.35 -44.90
CA VAL A 321 4.61 13.94 -44.65
C VAL A 321 3.35 13.17 -44.24
N ALA A 322 2.49 13.74 -43.39
CA ALA A 322 1.21 13.16 -42.99
C ALA A 322 0.24 13.02 -44.17
N GLY A 323 0.29 13.96 -45.12
CA GLY A 323 -0.50 13.91 -46.35
C GLY A 323 -0.13 12.79 -47.33
N LYS A 324 0.87 11.94 -47.03
CA LYS A 324 1.38 10.86 -47.92
C LYS A 324 1.68 11.33 -49.35
N LYS A 325 2.01 12.62 -49.53
CA LYS A 325 2.35 13.21 -50.84
C LYS A 325 3.81 12.96 -51.23
N LEU A 326 4.62 12.37 -50.34
CA LEU A 326 5.94 11.85 -50.69
C LEU A 326 5.76 10.63 -51.61
N LYS A 327 6.34 10.68 -52.81
CA LYS A 327 6.59 9.45 -53.58
C LYS A 327 7.38 8.50 -52.67
N MET A 328 6.96 7.25 -52.58
CA MET A 328 7.64 6.19 -51.81
C MET A 328 8.98 5.81 -52.44
N THR A 329 9.83 6.79 -52.70
CA THR A 329 11.25 6.58 -52.92
C THR A 329 11.83 6.37 -51.54
N GLY A 330 12.33 5.16 -51.25
CA GLY A 330 13.07 4.91 -50.02
C GLY A 330 14.03 6.07 -49.76
N GLY A 331 14.06 6.55 -48.53
CA GLY A 331 14.69 7.83 -48.17
C GLY A 331 16.19 7.90 -48.45
N ALA A 332 16.87 8.86 -47.81
CA ALA A 332 18.30 9.11 -48.03
C ALA A 332 19.18 7.84 -47.94
N GLU A 333 18.81 6.88 -47.09
CA GLU A 333 19.53 5.62 -46.94
C GLU A 333 19.39 4.67 -48.17
N GLU A 334 18.22 4.63 -48.82
CA GLU A 334 18.03 3.87 -50.06
C GLU A 334 18.75 4.56 -51.23
N ALA A 335 18.68 5.89 -51.29
CA ALA A 335 19.39 6.67 -52.29
C ALA A 335 20.92 6.48 -52.18
N GLU A 336 21.46 6.47 -50.95
CA GLU A 336 22.88 6.22 -50.72
C GLU A 336 23.25 4.75 -51.00
N ARG A 337 22.38 3.79 -50.70
CA ARG A 337 22.61 2.38 -51.06
C ARG A 337 22.61 2.16 -52.57
N VAL A 338 21.69 2.81 -53.30
CA VAL A 338 21.65 2.75 -54.78
C VAL A 338 22.89 3.43 -55.37
N ARG A 339 23.33 4.55 -54.79
CA ARG A 339 24.55 5.23 -55.19
C ARG A 339 25.80 4.39 -54.94
N GLN A 340 25.92 3.77 -53.76
CA GLN A 340 27.00 2.84 -53.44
C GLN A 340 26.98 1.63 -54.38
N LYS A 341 25.82 1.01 -54.61
CA LYS A 341 25.69 -0.08 -55.59
C LYS A 341 26.11 0.32 -57.00
N ARG A 342 25.75 1.53 -57.46
CA ARG A 342 26.20 2.06 -58.75
C ARG A 342 27.69 2.35 -58.78
N ASN A 343 28.24 2.91 -57.70
CA ASN A 343 29.69 3.13 -57.58
C ASN A 343 30.46 1.81 -57.57
N ASP A 344 30.02 0.82 -56.80
CA ASP A 344 30.61 -0.51 -56.74
C ASP A 344 30.49 -1.23 -58.09
N MET A 345 29.35 -1.11 -58.77
CA MET A 345 29.17 -1.67 -60.11
C MET A 345 30.07 -0.97 -61.14
N THR A 346 30.22 0.34 -61.06
CA THR A 346 31.13 1.12 -61.92
C THR A 346 32.59 0.75 -61.64
N LEU A 347 32.99 0.67 -60.37
CA LEU A 347 34.33 0.24 -59.95
C LEU A 347 34.61 -1.18 -60.41
N LYS A 348 33.64 -2.10 -60.24
CA LYS A 348 33.74 -3.48 -60.70
C LYS A 348 33.85 -3.52 -62.22
N ALA A 349 33.03 -2.77 -62.96
CA ALA A 349 33.10 -2.68 -64.42
C ALA A 349 34.44 -2.09 -64.91
N MET A 350 35.02 -1.11 -64.19
CA MET A 350 36.36 -0.59 -64.48
C MET A 350 37.46 -1.62 -64.18
N PHE A 351 37.29 -2.45 -63.15
CA PHE A 351 38.27 -3.49 -62.79
C PHE A 351 38.16 -4.78 -63.62
N THR A 352 36.96 -5.12 -64.10
CA THR A 352 36.72 -6.29 -64.97
C THR A 352 36.67 -5.94 -66.46
N GLY A 353 36.65 -4.65 -66.81
CA GLY A 353 36.49 -4.14 -68.17
C GLY A 353 37.76 -3.55 -68.77
N ASN A 354 38.92 -4.14 -68.47
CA ASN A 354 40.15 -3.84 -69.21
C ASN A 354 40.85 -5.14 -69.63
N GLY A 355 40.37 -5.67 -70.76
CA GLY A 355 40.89 -6.89 -71.37
C GLY A 355 40.12 -7.37 -72.60
N ALA A 356 39.69 -6.47 -73.49
CA ALA A 356 39.47 -6.80 -74.90
C ALA A 356 39.35 -5.53 -75.75
N GLU A 357 40.23 -5.41 -76.73
CA GLU A 357 40.44 -4.31 -77.66
C GLU A 357 39.33 -4.13 -78.71
N ILE A 358 39.10 -2.86 -79.07
CA ILE A 358 39.03 -2.27 -80.43
C ILE A 358 38.34 -3.07 -81.55
N SER A 359 37.20 -2.54 -82.06
CA SER A 359 37.01 -2.24 -83.49
C SER A 359 35.71 -1.46 -83.79
N PRO A 360 35.61 -0.75 -84.94
CA PRO A 360 34.97 0.56 -85.02
C PRO A 360 33.64 0.61 -85.82
N MET A 361 32.93 1.73 -85.62
CA MET A 361 32.00 2.44 -86.53
C MET A 361 30.85 1.67 -87.21
N SER A 362 29.61 2.15 -87.01
CA SER A 362 28.76 2.63 -88.10
C SER A 362 27.54 3.42 -87.58
N ASP A 363 27.27 4.53 -88.26
CA ASP A 363 26.11 5.45 -88.18
C ASP A 363 24.72 4.81 -87.96
N GLY A 364 23.80 5.63 -87.43
CA GLY A 364 22.36 5.39 -87.65
C GLY A 364 21.41 6.09 -86.68
N ASP A 365 21.04 7.32 -87.04
CA ASP A 365 19.74 7.99 -86.87
C ASP A 365 18.87 7.85 -85.59
N VAL A 366 18.67 9.02 -84.97
CA VAL A 366 17.37 9.73 -84.78
C VAL A 366 16.10 8.87 -84.96
N ILE A 367 15.28 8.75 -83.89
CA ILE A 367 14.04 9.52 -83.61
C ILE A 367 13.74 9.40 -82.11
#